data_AF-A0A7C3VE25-F1
#
_entry.id   AF-A0A7C3VE25-F1
#
_cell.length_a   1.000
_cell.length_b   1.000
_cell.length_c   1.000
_cell.angle_alpha   90.00
_cell.angle_beta   90.00
_cell.angle_gamma   90.00
#
_symmetry.space_group_name_H-M   'P 1'
#
loop_
_entity.id
_entity.type
_entity.pdbx_description
1 polymer ?
#
loop_
_entity_poly.entity_id
_entity_poly.type
_entity_poly.pdbx_seq_one_letter_code
_entity_poly.pdbx_strand_id
1 'polypeptide(L)' 'MSIVKIKENESFENALRRFKKSCERAGILSEIRKREHFEKPSVKKKKKAAASRKRNSKKNYFNY' A
#
# COMPACT_ATOMS: atom_id res chain seq x y z
N MET A 1 -0.47 6.25 -9.76
CA MET A 1 0.54 7.32 -9.85
C MET A 1 0.34 8.29 -8.70
N SER A 2 1.38 8.59 -7.93
CA SER A 2 1.32 9.47 -6.76
C SER A 2 1.99 10.80 -7.10
N ILE A 3 1.23 11.90 -7.11
CA ILE A 3 1.76 13.24 -7.38
C ILE A 3 1.68 14.04 -6.07
N VAL A 4 2.81 14.61 -5.63
CA VAL A 4 2.88 15.47 -4.43
C VAL A 4 3.39 16.83 -4.87
N LYS A 5 2.54 17.86 -4.77
CA LYS A 5 2.93 19.25 -5.02
C LYS A 5 3.67 19.80 -3.80
N ILE A 6 4.86 20.35 -4.00
CA ILE A 6 5.67 20.99 -2.96
C ILE A 6 5.18 22.44 -2.83
N LYS A 7 4.99 22.92 -1.60
CA LYS A 7 4.67 24.34 -1.33
C LYS A 7 5.96 25.09 -0.98
N GLU A 8 5.99 26.39 -1.23
CA GLU A 8 7.19 27.24 -1.07
C GLU A 8 7.77 27.27 0.36
N ASN A 9 6.96 27.02 1.39
CA ASN A 9 7.38 26.97 2.81
C ASN A 9 7.65 25.56 3.34
N GLU A 10 7.87 24.57 2.47
CA GLU A 10 8.06 23.18 2.90
C GLU A 10 9.51 22.69 2.70
N SER A 11 10.11 22.15 3.76
CA SER A 11 11.42 21.49 3.66
C SER A 11 11.33 20.28 2.72
N PHE A 12 12.36 20.10 1.89
CA PHE A 12 12.49 18.98 0.95
C PHE A 12 12.27 17.62 1.61
N GLU A 13 12.79 17.43 2.83
CA GLU A 13 12.68 16.17 3.56
C GLU A 13 11.22 15.83 3.92
N ASN A 14 10.43 16.85 4.27
CA ASN A 14 8.99 16.69 4.55
C ASN A 14 8.22 16.32 3.28
N ALA A 15 8.52 16.98 2.16
CA ALA A 15 7.92 16.62 0.87
C ALA A 15 8.24 15.18 0.47
N LEU A 16 9.49 14.75 0.64
CA LEU A 16 9.94 13.37 0.36
C LEU A 16 9.22 12.35 1.26
N ARG A 17 9.07 12.64 2.55
CA ARG A 17 8.35 11.78 3.50
C ARG A 17 6.88 11.61 3.09
N ARG A 18 6.19 12.69 2.69
CA ARG A 18 4.82 12.61 2.19
C ARG A 18 4.73 11.82 0.89
N PHE A 19 5.69 11.98 -0.01
CA PHE A 19 5.76 11.22 -1.26
C PHE A 19 5.91 9.73 -0.99
N LYS A 20 6.86 9.33 -0.13
CA LYS A 20 7.03 7.92 0.29
C LYS A 20 5.73 7.35 0.87
N LYS A 21 5.09 8.08 1.79
CA LYS A 21 3.80 7.67 2.38
C LYS A 21 2.67 7.59 1.35
N SER A 22 2.66 8.46 0.35
CA SER A 22 1.69 8.43 -0.75
C SER A 22 1.89 7.20 -1.65
N CYS A 23 3.15 6.87 -1.98
CA CYS A 23 3.50 5.65 -2.73
C CYS A 23 3.12 4.38 -1.96
N GLU A 24 3.34 4.36 -0.64
CA GLU A 24 2.94 3.25 0.23
C GLU A 24 1.42 3.09 0.29
N ARG A 25 0.68 4.18 0.46
CA ARG A 25 -0.80 4.17 0.48
C ARG A 25 -1.38 3.74 -0.86
N ALA A 26 -0.79 4.19 -1.96
CA ALA A 26 -1.16 3.77 -3.30
C ALA A 26 -0.80 2.29 -3.57
N GLY A 27 0.04 1.67 -2.74
CA GLY A 27 0.38 0.25 -2.83
C GLY A 27 1.21 -0.09 -4.07
N ILE A 28 1.87 0.89 -4.69
CA ILE A 28 2.58 0.76 -5.98
C ILE A 28 3.62 -0.37 -5.91
N LEU A 29 4.43 -0.42 -4.85
CA LEU A 29 5.43 -1.48 -4.66
C LEU A 29 4.80 -2.87 -4.52
N SER A 30 3.63 -2.96 -3.88
CA SER A 30 2.90 -4.22 -3.74
C SER A 30 2.29 -4.68 -5.07
N GLU A 31 1.99 -3.74 -5.96
CA GLU A 31 1.44 -4.01 -7.28
C GLU A 31 2.52 -4.48 -8.25
N ILE A 32 3.70 -3.86 -8.22
CA ILE A 32 4.88 -4.30 -8.97
C ILE A 32 5.19 -5.77 -8.64
N ARG A 33 5.35 -6.10 -7.34
CA ARG A 33 5.61 -7.48 -6.89
C ARG A 33 4.55 -8.50 -7.29
N LYS A 34 3.29 -8.08 -7.44
CA LYS A 34 2.20 -8.97 -7.90
C LYS A 34 2.21 -9.17 -9.41
N ARG A 35 2.83 -8.27 -10.16
CA ARG A 35 2.90 -8.27 -11.63
C ARG A 35 4.22 -8.84 -12.15
N GLU A 36 5.26 -8.92 -11.31
CA GLU A 36 6.57 -9.52 -11.64
C GLU A 36 6.45 -10.94 -12.22
N HIS A 37 5.51 -11.74 -11.72
CA HIS A 37 5.29 -13.11 -12.18
C HIS A 37 3.80 -13.40 -12.38
N PHE A 38 3.49 -14.25 -13.36
CA PHE A 38 2.12 -14.72 -13.56
C PHE A 38 1.66 -15.56 -12.37
N GLU A 39 0.55 -15.15 -11.77
CA GLU A 39 -0.11 -15.88 -10.70
C GLU A 39 -1.45 -16.43 -11.18
N LYS A 40 -1.63 -17.75 -11.09
CA LYS A 40 -2.89 -18.41 -11.47
C LYS A 40 -4.07 -17.78 -10.71
N PRO A 41 -5.24 -17.57 -11.35
CA PRO A 41 -6.38 -16.86 -10.74
C PRO A 41 -6.81 -17.43 -9.38
N SER A 42 -6.70 -18.75 -9.19
CA SER A 42 -7.01 -19.41 -7.91
C SER A 42 -6.10 -18.96 -6.77
N VAL A 43 -4.79 -18.85 -7.03
CA VAL A 43 -3.80 -18.42 -6.02
C VAL A 43 -4.02 -16.95 -5.67
N LYS A 44 -4.30 -16.10 -6.67
CA LYS A 44 -4.66 -14.70 -6.47
C LYS A 44 -5.90 -14.53 -5.59
N LYS A 45 -6.96 -15.34 -5.81
CA LYS A 45 -8.16 -15.37 -4.97
C LYS A 45 -7.83 -15.80 -3.53
N LYS A 46 -7.03 -16.85 -3.35
CA LYS A 46 -6.61 -17.34 -2.02
C LYS A 46 -5.81 -16.29 -1.25
N LYS A 47 -4.82 -15.64 -1.90
CA LYS A 47 -4.02 -14.55 -1.29
C LYS A 47 -4.89 -13.34 -0.91
N LYS A 48 -5.85 -12.95 -1.76
CA LYS A 48 -6.79 -11.85 -1.45
C LYS A 48 -7.62 -12.15 -0.20
N ALA A 49 -8.18 -13.36 -0.10
CA ALA A 49 -8.97 -13.77 1.06
C ALA A 49 -8.13 -13.79 2.36
N ALA A 50 -6.92 -14.34 2.30
CA ALA A 50 -6.00 -14.36 3.45
C ALA A 50 -5.62 -12.95 3.92
N ALA A 51 -5.31 -12.05 2.99
CA ALA A 51 -5.00 -10.65 3.31
C ALA A 51 -6.19 -9.92 3.95
N SER A 52 -7.41 -10.18 3.48
CA SER A 52 -8.64 -9.62 4.06
C SER A 52 -8.86 -10.11 5.49
N ARG A 53 -8.75 -11.42 5.73
CA ARG A 53 -8.89 -12.02 7.08
C ARG A 53 -7.87 -11.44 8.05
N LYS A 54 -6.60 -11.33 7.65
CA LYS A 54 -5.53 -10.74 8.47
C LYS A 54 -5.77 -9.26 8.79
N ARG A 55 -6.38 -8.51 7.86
CA ARG A 55 -6.74 -7.10 8.12
C ARG A 55 -7.90 -7.01 9.11
N ASN A 56 -8.90 -7.88 8.98
CA ASN A 56 -10.07 -7.87 9.86
C ASN A 56 -9.71 -8.29 11.30
N SER A 57 -8.86 -9.31 11.46
CA SER A 57 -8.41 -9.73 12.80
C SER A 57 -7.65 -8.63 13.54
N LYS A 58 -6.76 -7.92 12.85
CA LYS A 58 -6.06 -6.75 13.42
C LYS A 58 -7.01 -5.62 13.80
N LYS A 59 -8.03 -5.36 12.98
CA LYS A 59 -9.05 -4.35 13.29
C LYS A 59 -9.83 -4.74 14.54
N ASN A 60 -10.27 -5.99 14.65
CA ASN A 60 -11.07 -6.43 15.79
C ASN A 60 -10.29 -6.38 17.12
N TYR A 61 -9.00 -6.74 17.11
CA TYR A 61 -8.13 -6.65 18.30
C TYR A 61 -8.00 -5.21 18.83
N PHE A 62 -8.01 -4.21 17.95
CA PHE A 62 -7.87 -2.80 18.34
C PHE A 62 -9.20 -2.14 18.76
N ASN A 63 -10.35 -2.78 18.50
CA ASN A 63 -11.67 -2.28 18.89
C ASN A 63 -12.18 -2.89 20.22
N TYR A 64 -11.36 -3.73 20.85
CA TYR A 64 -11.54 -4.25 22.21
C TYR A 64 -10.56 -3.51 23.12
#